data_AF-A0A510HLJ1-F1
#
_entry.id   AF-A0A510HLJ1-F1
#
_cell.length_a   1.000
_cell.length_b   1.000
_cell.length_c   1.000
_cell.angle_alpha   90.00
_cell.angle_beta   90.00
_cell.angle_gamma   90.00
#
_symmetry.space_group_name_H-M   'P 1'
#
loop_
_entity.id
_entity.type
_entity.pdbx_description
1 polymer ?
#
loop_
_entity_poly.entity_id
_entity_poly.type
_entity_poly.pdbx_seq_one_letter_code
_entity_poly.pdbx_strand_id
1 'polypeptide(L)'
;MIRFREVGEVLNEEQRAFWEDLLAYYRQELEERQSPEMVSLLGVFHGDEHARRDRELAEKGYVYLLRRGRLYVKRIDELEPPDAPELMAELEASEALAEEHSSVEGEVTVTEFPGGPTFTHPHYEDATGHLRERWQRLRGDWPRREV
;
A
#
# COMPACT_ATOMS: atom_id res chain seq x y z
N MET A 1 -26.73 -13.29 16.07
CA MET A 1 -25.41 -12.98 16.66
C MET A 1 -24.45 -14.04 16.14
N ILE A 2 -23.88 -13.82 14.95
CA ILE A 2 -22.96 -14.78 14.32
C ILE A 2 -21.56 -14.46 14.84
N ARG A 3 -20.87 -15.48 15.35
CA ARG A 3 -19.59 -15.37 16.04
C ARG A 3 -18.46 -15.21 15.00
N PHE A 4 -17.64 -14.18 15.21
CA PHE A 4 -16.45 -13.75 14.46
C PHE A 4 -15.28 -14.77 14.38
N ARG A 5 -15.55 -16.08 14.43
CA ARG A 5 -14.51 -17.14 14.48
C ARG A 5 -14.37 -17.96 13.19
N GLU A 6 -15.29 -17.80 12.23
CA GLU A 6 -15.31 -18.60 10.99
C GLU A 6 -14.45 -18.04 9.84
N VAL A 7 -14.02 -16.77 9.86
CA VAL A 7 -13.25 -16.20 8.72
C VAL A 7 -11.85 -16.82 8.60
N GLY A 8 -11.27 -17.28 9.71
CA GLY A 8 -10.02 -18.04 9.71
C GLY A 8 -10.12 -19.43 9.08
N GLU A 9 -11.34 -19.96 8.92
CA GLU A 9 -11.64 -21.24 8.26
C GLU A 9 -11.85 -21.09 6.74
N VAL A 10 -11.96 -19.86 6.20
CA VAL A 10 -12.24 -19.61 4.77
C VAL A 10 -10.96 -19.47 3.94
N LEU A 11 -9.84 -19.08 4.54
CA LEU A 11 -8.56 -18.98 3.83
C LEU A 11 -7.85 -20.32 3.78
N ASN A 12 -7.41 -20.72 2.58
CA ASN A 12 -6.40 -21.76 2.45
C ASN A 12 -5.02 -21.28 2.96
N GLU A 13 -4.07 -22.21 3.08
CA GLU A 13 -2.73 -21.93 3.62
C GLU A 13 -2.00 -20.82 2.83
N GLU A 14 -2.06 -20.87 1.50
CA GLU A 14 -1.43 -19.85 0.64
C GLU A 14 -2.08 -18.47 0.81
N GLN A 15 -3.42 -18.42 0.92
CA GLN A 15 -4.13 -17.17 1.16
C GLN A 15 -3.80 -16.59 2.53
N ARG A 16 -3.66 -17.44 3.56
CA ARG A 16 -3.23 -16.99 4.89
C ARG A 16 -1.81 -16.44 4.87
N ALA A 17 -0.87 -17.14 4.23
CA ALA A 17 0.50 -16.66 4.09
C ALA A 17 0.55 -15.33 3.33
N PHE A 18 -0.17 -15.21 2.22
CA PHE A 18 -0.28 -13.95 1.49
C PHE A 18 -0.86 -12.82 2.34
N TRP A 19 -1.90 -13.10 3.14
CA TRP A 19 -2.48 -12.11 4.04
C TRP A 19 -1.48 -11.62 5.09
N GLU A 20 -0.70 -12.54 5.68
CA GLU A 20 0.35 -12.20 6.64
C GLU A 20 1.45 -11.35 6.02
N ASP A 21 1.90 -11.71 4.81
CA ASP A 21 2.91 -10.94 4.07
C ASP A 21 2.41 -9.55 3.67
N LEU A 22 1.15 -9.44 3.23
CA LEU A 22 0.52 -8.16 2.91
C LEU A 22 0.43 -7.26 4.15
N LEU A 23 0.05 -7.82 5.30
CA LEU A 23 0.03 -7.08 6.57
C LEU A 23 1.44 -6.69 7.04
N ALA A 24 2.44 -7.54 6.82
CA ALA A 24 3.82 -7.24 7.16
C ALA A 24 4.34 -6.05 6.33
N TYR A 25 4.06 -6.05 5.02
CA TYR A 25 4.37 -4.92 4.14
C TYR A 25 3.75 -3.61 4.65
N TYR A 26 2.44 -3.58 4.91
CA TYR A 26 1.79 -2.36 5.39
C TYR A 26 2.24 -1.91 6.79
N ARG A 27 2.72 -2.82 7.64
CA ARG A 27 3.35 -2.43 8.92
C ARG A 27 4.67 -1.73 8.69
N GLN A 28 5.51 -2.26 7.80
CA GLN A 28 6.77 -1.61 7.45
C GLN A 28 6.52 -0.25 6.79
N GLU A 29 5.56 -0.18 5.87
CA GLU A 29 5.20 1.06 5.17
C GLU A 29 4.69 2.14 6.15
N LEU A 30 3.92 1.76 7.18
CA LEU A 30 3.54 2.66 8.28
C LEU A 30 4.76 3.21 9.04
N GLU A 31 5.77 2.39 9.29
CA GLU A 31 7.02 2.82 9.95
C GLU A 31 7.82 3.76 9.05
N GLU A 32 7.92 3.45 7.76
CA GLU A 32 8.65 4.24 6.77
C GLU A 32 8.02 5.64 6.62
N ARG A 33 6.69 5.75 6.55
CA ARG A 33 5.97 7.03 6.50
C ARG A 33 6.15 7.93 7.72
N GLN A 34 6.64 7.38 8.83
CA GLN A 34 6.99 8.15 10.03
C GLN A 34 8.43 8.67 10.00
N SER A 35 9.29 8.13 9.13
CA SER A 35 10.69 8.53 9.04
C SER A 35 10.82 9.99 8.57
N PRO A 36 11.70 10.80 9.19
CA PRO A 36 11.94 12.18 8.75
C PRO A 36 12.31 12.30 7.27
N GLU A 37 13.04 11.32 6.75
CA GLU A 37 13.46 11.21 5.37
C GLU A 37 12.25 11.05 4.45
N MET A 38 11.36 10.10 4.74
CA MET A 38 10.16 9.88 3.94
C MET A 38 9.18 11.05 4.04
N VAL A 39 9.01 11.65 5.23
CA VAL A 39 8.16 12.83 5.41
C VAL A 39 8.66 14.00 4.59
N SER A 40 9.98 14.21 4.54
CA SER A 40 10.60 15.25 3.72
C SER A 40 10.37 14.98 2.24
N LEU A 41 10.55 13.73 1.81
CA LEU A 41 10.31 13.30 0.44
C LEU A 41 8.84 13.50 0.02
N LEU A 42 7.89 13.07 0.84
CA LEU A 42 6.46 13.30 0.61
C LEU A 42 6.11 14.79 0.63
N GLY A 43 6.76 15.59 1.46
CA GLY A 43 6.56 17.04 1.52
C GLY A 43 6.98 17.72 0.21
N VAL A 44 8.07 17.23 -0.38
CA VAL A 44 8.55 17.67 -1.70
C VAL A 44 7.56 17.31 -2.82
N PHE A 45 6.96 16.11 -2.79
CA PHE A 45 6.06 15.66 -3.86
C PHE A 45 4.60 16.12 -3.72
N HIS A 46 4.09 16.23 -2.49
CA HIS A 46 2.67 16.45 -2.21
C HIS A 46 2.39 17.68 -1.35
N GLY A 47 3.43 18.37 -0.89
CA GLY A 47 3.36 19.52 0.01
C GLY A 47 3.41 19.15 1.49
N ASP A 48 3.99 20.03 2.30
CA ASP A 48 4.25 19.80 3.74
C ASP A 48 2.99 19.48 4.55
N GLU A 49 1.85 20.12 4.22
CA GLU A 49 0.58 19.83 4.91
C GLU A 49 0.13 18.40 4.65
N HIS A 50 0.29 17.91 3.42
CA HIS A 50 -0.05 16.55 3.05
C HIS A 50 0.86 15.55 3.76
N ALA A 51 2.18 15.76 3.69
CA ALA A 51 3.16 14.89 4.34
C ALA A 51 2.97 14.81 5.86
N ARG A 52 2.65 15.95 6.50
CA ARG A 52 2.34 15.97 7.93
C ARG A 52 1.08 15.18 8.24
N ARG A 53 0.02 15.33 7.45
CA ARG A 53 -1.24 14.59 7.64
C ARG A 53 -1.04 13.10 7.42
N ASP A 54 -0.27 12.72 6.42
CA ASP A 54 0.04 11.33 6.12
C ASP A 54 0.84 10.67 7.26
N ARG A 55 1.86 11.37 7.77
CA ARG A 55 2.56 10.97 9.00
C ARG A 55 1.62 10.81 10.19
N GLU A 56 0.72 11.76 10.44
CA GLU A 56 -0.25 11.69 11.55
C GLU A 56 -1.21 10.48 11.41
N LEU A 57 -1.52 10.04 10.19
CA LEU A 57 -2.28 8.83 9.92
C LEU A 57 -1.44 7.57 10.18
N ALA A 58 -0.18 7.58 9.74
CA ALA A 58 0.75 6.47 9.95
C ALA A 58 1.05 6.23 11.43
N GLU A 59 1.29 7.29 12.21
CA GLU A 59 1.47 7.23 13.67
C GLU A 59 0.27 6.61 14.40
N LYS A 60 -0.93 6.74 13.84
CA LYS A 60 -2.17 6.18 14.39
C LYS A 60 -2.49 4.79 13.83
N GLY A 61 -1.64 4.25 12.95
CA GLY A 61 -1.77 2.93 12.34
C GLY A 61 -2.82 2.85 11.22
N TYR A 62 -3.12 3.95 10.54
CA TYR A 62 -4.06 3.97 9.42
C TYR A 62 -3.38 3.65 8.08
N VAL A 63 -3.91 2.65 7.38
CA VAL A 63 -3.54 2.33 6.00
C VAL A 63 -4.61 2.83 5.03
N TYR A 64 -4.21 3.10 3.79
CA TYR A 64 -5.15 3.46 2.73
C TYR A 64 -5.73 2.21 2.07
N LEU A 65 -6.99 2.29 1.68
CA LEU A 65 -7.72 1.27 0.94
C LEU A 65 -8.39 1.95 -0.26
N LEU A 66 -8.28 1.36 -1.45
CA LEU A 66 -8.90 1.87 -2.65
C LEU A 66 -10.13 1.04 -3.01
N ARG A 67 -11.31 1.65 -2.86
CA ARG A 67 -12.58 1.00 -3.21
C ARG A 67 -13.33 1.83 -4.23
N ARG A 68 -13.56 1.26 -5.43
CA ARG A 68 -14.29 1.91 -6.52
C ARG A 68 -13.75 3.31 -6.86
N GLY A 69 -12.43 3.46 -6.90
CA GLY A 69 -11.75 4.71 -7.20
C GLY A 69 -11.80 5.76 -6.09
N ARG A 70 -12.16 5.38 -4.86
CA ARG A 70 -12.14 6.26 -3.69
C ARG A 70 -11.22 5.70 -2.61
N LEU A 71 -10.38 6.57 -2.07
CA LEU A 71 -9.51 6.24 -0.95
C LEU A 71 -10.30 6.29 0.36
N TYR A 72 -10.07 5.28 1.18
CA TYR A 72 -10.56 5.14 2.54
C TYR A 72 -9.37 4.85 3.45
N VAL A 73 -9.53 5.11 4.75
CA VAL A 73 -8.55 4.72 5.75
C VAL A 73 -9.15 3.72 6.72
N LYS A 74 -8.38 2.72 7.10
CA LYS A 74 -8.74 1.76 8.16
C LYS A 74 -7.51 1.52 9.03
N ARG A 75 -7.73 1.26 10.33
CA ARG A 75 -6.60 0.90 11.19
C ARG A 75 -6.10 -0.50 10.84
N ILE A 76 -4.79 -0.70 10.90
CA ILE A 76 -4.14 -1.96 10.54
C ILE A 76 -4.55 -3.13 11.46
N ASP A 77 -4.90 -2.85 12.72
CA ASP A 77 -5.40 -3.82 13.70
C ASP A 77 -6.87 -4.20 13.48
N GLU A 78 -7.60 -3.45 12.65
CA GLU A 78 -8.98 -3.72 12.28
C GLU A 78 -9.09 -4.40 10.91
N LEU A 79 -7.98 -4.57 10.18
CA LEU A 79 -7.99 -5.19 8.86
C LEU A 79 -8.35 -6.68 8.94
N GLU A 80 -9.17 -7.10 7.99
CA GLU A 80 -9.60 -8.49 7.83
C GLU A 80 -9.29 -8.96 6.41
N PRO A 81 -9.19 -10.29 6.16
CA PRO A 81 -8.90 -10.80 4.83
C PRO A 81 -9.79 -10.21 3.72
N PRO A 82 -11.11 -9.99 3.88
CA PRO A 82 -11.93 -9.35 2.85
C PRO A 82 -11.51 -7.93 2.43
N ASP A 83 -10.62 -7.26 3.17
CA ASP A 83 -10.06 -5.95 2.82
C ASP A 83 -8.87 -6.06 1.83
N ALA A 84 -8.26 -7.25 1.65
CA ALA A 84 -7.12 -7.44 0.74
C ALA A 84 -7.33 -6.93 -0.70
N PRO A 85 -8.50 -7.07 -1.34
CA PRO A 85 -8.73 -6.49 -2.66
C PRO A 85 -8.60 -4.96 -2.70
N GLU A 86 -9.01 -4.28 -1.63
CA GLU A 86 -8.97 -2.81 -1.56
C GLU A 86 -7.56 -2.31 -1.22
N LEU A 87 -6.80 -3.08 -0.43
CA LEU A 87 -5.36 -2.86 -0.20
C LEU A 87 -4.57 -3.05 -1.50
N MET A 88 -4.74 -4.19 -2.17
CA MET A 88 -4.02 -4.46 -3.42
C MET A 88 -4.38 -3.47 -4.54
N ALA A 89 -5.63 -3.00 -4.59
CA ALA A 89 -6.01 -1.97 -5.56
C ALA A 89 -5.32 -0.62 -5.29
N GLU A 90 -5.10 -0.27 -4.02
CA GLU A 90 -4.35 0.92 -3.64
C GLU A 90 -2.87 0.75 -4.03
N LEU A 91 -2.26 -0.37 -3.67
CA LEU A 91 -0.88 -0.71 -4.02
C LEU A 91 -0.63 -0.69 -5.53
N GLU A 92 -1.50 -1.33 -6.32
CA GLU A 92 -1.40 -1.36 -7.78
C GLU A 92 -1.57 0.04 -8.40
N ALA A 93 -2.41 0.90 -7.83
CA ALA A 93 -2.59 2.28 -8.30
C ALA A 93 -1.37 3.15 -7.96
N SER A 94 -0.81 2.99 -6.77
CA SER A 94 0.40 3.69 -6.33
C SER A 94 1.62 3.32 -7.20
N GLU A 95 1.75 2.04 -7.56
CA GLU A 95 2.77 1.62 -8.53
C GLU A 95 2.57 2.26 -9.91
N ALA A 96 1.36 2.19 -10.45
CA ALA A 96 1.11 2.69 -11.80
C ALA A 96 1.44 4.19 -11.92
N LEU A 97 1.18 4.95 -10.85
CA LEU A 97 1.58 6.36 -10.76
C LEU A 97 3.10 6.52 -10.69
N ALA A 98 3.80 5.65 -9.95
CA ALA A 98 5.26 5.67 -9.89
C ALA A 98 5.89 5.36 -11.25
N GLU A 99 5.40 4.34 -11.97
CA GLU A 99 5.86 3.95 -13.31
C GLU A 99 5.58 5.04 -14.38
N GLU A 100 4.42 5.70 -14.33
CA GLU A 100 4.07 6.76 -15.30
C GLU A 100 5.03 7.96 -15.19
N HIS A 101 5.48 8.26 -13.98
CA HIS A 101 6.23 9.47 -13.69
C HIS A 101 7.70 9.23 -13.39
N SER A 102 8.18 7.98 -13.35
CA SER A 102 9.56 7.70 -12.95
C SER A 102 10.31 6.79 -13.93
N SER A 103 11.60 7.08 -14.12
CA SER A 103 12.54 6.26 -14.90
C SER A 103 13.75 5.89 -14.04
N VAL A 104 14.39 4.76 -14.33
CA VAL A 104 15.62 4.34 -13.66
C VAL A 104 16.82 4.70 -14.53
N GLU A 105 17.73 5.49 -13.97
CA GLU A 105 18.98 5.91 -14.61
C GLU A 105 20.18 5.42 -13.80
N GLY A 106 20.64 4.19 -14.07
CA GLY A 106 21.73 3.58 -13.31
C GLY A 106 21.29 3.19 -11.89
N GLU A 107 21.85 3.84 -10.87
CA GLU A 107 21.56 3.56 -9.45
C GLU A 107 20.49 4.50 -8.85
N VAL A 108 19.91 5.39 -9.67
CA VAL A 108 18.92 6.37 -9.23
C VAL A 108 17.61 6.23 -9.99
N THR A 109 16.52 6.58 -9.33
CA THR A 109 15.20 6.81 -9.94
C THR A 109 15.00 8.31 -10.11
N VAL A 110 14.59 8.69 -11.32
CA VAL A 110 14.28 10.06 -11.72
C VAL A 110 12.77 10.16 -11.89
N THR A 111 12.12 11.03 -11.11
CA THR A 111 10.67 11.28 -11.19
C THR A 111 10.41 12.64 -11.84
N GLU A 112 9.68 12.65 -12.96
CA GLU A 112 9.34 13.81 -13.77
C GLU A 112 7.87 14.20 -13.61
N PHE A 113 7.62 15.46 -13.22
CA PHE A 113 6.27 16.01 -13.17
C PHE A 113 6.02 16.96 -14.36
N PRO A 114 4.88 16.82 -15.06
CA PRO A 114 4.50 17.77 -16.12
C PRO A 114 4.42 19.21 -15.60
N GLY A 115 5.38 20.06 -16.02
CA GLY A 115 5.45 21.47 -15.61
C GLY A 115 5.99 21.72 -14.21
N GLY A 116 6.54 20.69 -13.55
CA GLY A 116 7.11 20.76 -12.20
C GLY A 116 8.62 20.47 -12.17
N PRO A 117 9.22 20.50 -10.97
CA PRO A 117 10.60 20.07 -10.76
C PRO A 117 10.77 18.55 -10.98
N THR A 118 11.91 18.16 -11.56
CA THR A 118 12.38 16.77 -11.63
C THR A 118 13.11 16.42 -10.34
N PHE A 119 12.87 15.21 -9.82
CA PHE A 119 13.52 14.72 -8.62
C PHE A 119 14.35 13.48 -8.91
N THR A 120 15.50 13.37 -8.25
CA THR A 120 16.38 12.20 -8.34
C THR A 120 16.57 11.63 -6.94
N HIS A 121 16.29 10.35 -6.77
CA HIS A 121 16.49 9.63 -5.51
C HIS A 121 17.15 8.27 -5.76
N PRO A 122 17.74 7.62 -4.75
CA PRO A 122 18.24 6.25 -4.90
C PRO A 122 17.17 5.34 -5.48
N HIS A 123 17.56 4.46 -6.40
CA HIS A 123 16.66 3.43 -6.90
C HIS A 123 16.43 2.39 -5.82
N TYR A 124 15.16 2.12 -5.52
CA TYR A 124 14.76 1.03 -4.64
C TYR A 124 14.15 -0.06 -5.50
N GLU A 125 14.57 -1.31 -5.28
CA GLU A 125 13.92 -2.46 -5.91
C GLU A 125 12.43 -2.49 -5.53
N ASP A 126 11.58 -2.90 -6.47
CA ASP A 126 10.14 -3.04 -6.22
C ASP A 126 9.89 -4.11 -5.15
N ALA A 127 9.74 -3.64 -3.91
CA ALA A 127 9.46 -4.47 -2.75
C ALA A 127 8.10 -5.17 -2.85
N THR A 128 7.21 -4.75 -3.75
CA THR A 128 5.82 -5.20 -3.84
C THR A 128 5.52 -6.12 -5.02
N GLY A 129 6.44 -6.28 -5.97
CA GLY A 129 6.24 -7.08 -7.18
C GLY A 129 5.79 -8.51 -6.87
N HIS A 130 6.40 -9.15 -5.87
CA HIS A 130 6.02 -10.47 -5.40
C HIS A 130 4.59 -10.55 -4.84
N LEU A 131 4.10 -9.49 -4.17
CA LEU A 131 2.72 -9.41 -3.68
C LEU A 131 1.75 -9.28 -4.86
N ARG A 132 2.06 -8.42 -5.83
CA ARG A 132 1.24 -8.25 -7.05
C ARG A 132 1.12 -9.56 -7.83
N GLU A 133 2.23 -10.26 -8.06
CA GLU A 133 2.24 -11.55 -8.76
C GLU A 133 1.44 -12.64 -8.04
N ARG A 134 1.55 -12.71 -6.71
CA ARG A 134 0.74 -13.64 -5.90
C ARG A 134 -0.72 -13.27 -5.94
N TRP A 135 -1.04 -11.98 -5.83
CA TRP A 135 -2.41 -11.49 -5.87
C TRP A 135 -3.15 -11.87 -7.17
N GLN A 136 -2.49 -11.78 -8.33
CA GLN A 136 -3.08 -12.18 -9.61
C GLN A 136 -3.60 -13.63 -9.61
N ARG A 137 -2.93 -14.52 -8.87
CA ARG A 137 -3.32 -15.93 -8.73
C ARG A 137 -4.43 -16.13 -7.69
N LEU A 138 -4.42 -15.34 -6.61
CA LEU A 138 -5.30 -15.54 -5.45
C LEU A 138 -6.63 -14.78 -5.53
N ARG A 139 -6.67 -13.66 -6.27
CA ARG A 139 -7.83 -12.74 -6.29
C ARG A 139 -9.15 -13.36 -6.74
N GLY A 140 -9.09 -14.42 -7.56
CA GLY A 140 -10.29 -15.10 -8.10
C GLY A 140 -11.09 -15.80 -7.01
N ASP A 141 -10.38 -16.41 -6.04
CA ASP A 141 -10.95 -17.25 -4.99
C ASP A 141 -10.88 -16.57 -3.61
N TRP A 142 -10.57 -15.28 -3.58
CA TRP A 142 -10.43 -14.53 -2.33
C TRP A 142 -11.78 -14.31 -1.65
N PRO A 143 -11.88 -14.44 -0.30
CA PRO A 143 -13.13 -14.23 0.40
C PRO A 143 -13.69 -12.84 0.16
N ARG A 144 -14.98 -12.78 -0.16
CA ARG A 144 -15.70 -11.53 -0.34
C ARG A 144 -16.36 -11.12 0.96
N ARG A 145 -16.44 -9.81 1.18
CA ARG A 145 -17.30 -9.26 2.24
C ARG A 145 -18.74 -9.60 1.87
N GLU A 146 -19.41 -10.42 2.69
CA GLU A 146 -20.86 -10.57 2.59
C GLU A 146 -21.49 -9.20 2.84
N VAL A 147 -22.33 -8.75 1.91
CA VAL A 147 -22.99 -7.44 1.93
C VAL A 147 -24.44 -7.60 2.34
#